data_AF-A0A397YUT7-F1
#
_entry.id   AF-A0A397YUT7-F1
#
_cell.length_a   1.000
_cell.length_b   1.000
_cell.length_c   1.000
_cell.angle_alpha   90.00
_cell.angle_beta   90.00
_cell.angle_gamma   90.00
#
_symmetry.space_group_name_H-M   'P 1'
#
loop_
_entity.id
_entity.type
_entity.pdbx_description
1 polymer ?
#
loop_
_entity_poly.entity_id
_entity_poly.type
_entity_poly.pdbx_seq_one_letter_code
_entity_poly.pdbx_strand_id
1 'polypeptide(L)'
;MGFPFEETLSSNPNTQTVIDDDNELGLMAVRLANAAAFPMVLKAALELGVFDTLYADAARTDSFLSPSDIASRLPTTPEAPVLLDRMLRLLASYSMVKCSKVSSVKGEIVYRAEPICRFFLKDNIQDIGSLASQVIVNFDSVYLNT
;
A
#
# COMPACT_ATOMS: atom_id res chain seq x y z
N MET A 1 -27.80 19.76 -64.31
CA MET A 1 -28.57 19.27 -63.15
C MET A 1 -28.59 17.75 -63.27
N GLY A 2 -27.67 16.98 -62.71
CA GLY A 2 -27.20 16.97 -61.32
C GLY A 2 -27.74 15.67 -60.70
N PHE A 3 -27.07 14.55 -60.97
CA PHE A 3 -27.44 13.22 -60.46
C PHE A 3 -27.38 13.20 -58.92
N PRO A 4 -28.32 12.57 -58.20
CA PRO A 4 -28.17 12.35 -56.78
C PRO A 4 -27.14 11.23 -56.57
N PHE A 5 -26.10 11.56 -55.81
CA PHE A 5 -25.03 10.65 -55.41
C PHE A 5 -25.61 9.70 -54.35
N GLU A 6 -25.73 8.41 -54.67
CA GLU A 6 -25.92 7.36 -53.68
C GLU A 6 -24.62 7.24 -52.87
N GLU A 7 -24.62 7.81 -51.67
CA GLU A 7 -23.54 7.63 -50.71
C GLU A 7 -23.75 6.27 -50.03
N THR A 8 -23.16 5.24 -50.64
CA THR A 8 -23.07 3.90 -50.07
C THR A 8 -22.31 3.97 -48.74
N LEU A 9 -22.99 3.67 -47.63
CA LEU A 9 -22.39 3.50 -46.31
C LEU A 9 -21.46 2.28 -46.35
N SER A 10 -20.21 2.52 -46.75
CA SER A 10 -19.10 1.57 -46.65
C SER A 10 -18.91 1.23 -45.17
N SER A 11 -19.29 0.01 -44.82
CA SER A 11 -19.12 -0.57 -43.50
C SER A 11 -17.62 -0.71 -43.22
N ASN A 12 -17.06 0.14 -42.37
CA ASN A 12 -15.68 -0.03 -41.89
C ASN A 12 -15.71 -0.89 -40.59
N PRO A 13 -15.15 -2.11 -40.59
CA PRO A 13 -15.31 -3.04 -39.47
C PRO A 13 -14.38 -2.79 -38.26
N ASN A 14 -13.79 -1.60 -38.13
CA ASN A 14 -12.81 -1.32 -37.07
C ASN A 14 -13.26 -0.33 -36.00
N THR A 15 -14.55 -0.26 -35.69
CA THR A 15 -14.94 0.20 -34.35
C THR A 15 -14.72 -0.97 -33.40
N GLN A 16 -13.54 -1.04 -32.79
CA GLN A 16 -13.38 -1.83 -31.57
C GLN A 16 -14.39 -1.27 -30.57
N THR A 17 -15.54 -1.92 -30.44
CA THR A 17 -16.41 -1.71 -29.29
C THR A 17 -15.61 -2.21 -28.11
N VAL A 18 -14.91 -1.31 -27.43
CA VAL A 18 -14.42 -1.53 -26.08
C VAL A 18 -15.70 -1.76 -25.29
N ILE A 19 -16.07 -3.03 -25.12
CA ILE A 19 -17.09 -3.42 -24.17
C ILE A 19 -16.42 -3.12 -22.84
N ASP A 20 -16.78 -1.98 -22.28
CA ASP A 20 -16.47 -1.65 -20.91
C ASP A 20 -17.05 -2.78 -20.06
N ASP A 21 -16.22 -3.68 -19.56
CA ASP A 21 -16.68 -4.64 -18.57
C ASP A 21 -16.97 -3.81 -17.32
N ASP A 22 -18.24 -3.52 -17.05
CA ASP A 22 -18.70 -2.74 -15.89
C ASP A 22 -18.04 -3.22 -14.58
N ASN A 23 -17.65 -4.48 -14.52
CA ASN A 23 -16.88 -5.06 -13.41
C ASN A 23 -15.42 -4.55 -13.34
N GLU A 24 -14.72 -4.43 -14.46
CA GLU A 24 -13.37 -3.86 -14.53
C GLU A 24 -13.39 -2.35 -14.23
N LEU A 25 -14.36 -1.62 -14.78
CA LEU A 25 -14.58 -0.21 -14.44
C LEU A 25 -14.90 -0.01 -12.97
N GLY A 26 -15.79 -0.84 -12.42
CA GLY A 26 -16.16 -0.80 -11.01
C GLY A 26 -14.95 -1.02 -10.11
N LEU A 27 -14.09 -1.99 -10.43
CA LEU A 27 -12.85 -2.22 -9.71
C LEU A 27 -11.88 -1.03 -9.83
N MET A 28 -11.78 -0.42 -11.01
CA MET A 28 -10.97 0.79 -11.21
C MET A 28 -11.47 1.94 -10.35
N ALA A 29 -12.78 2.20 -10.34
CA ALA A 29 -13.40 3.24 -9.51
C ALA A 29 -13.13 3.02 -8.02
N VAL A 30 -13.24 1.76 -7.54
CA VAL A 30 -12.91 1.40 -6.16
C VAL A 30 -11.44 1.64 -5.83
N ARG A 31 -10.51 1.34 -6.76
CA ARG A 31 -9.07 1.62 -6.56
C ARG A 31 -8.80 3.11 -6.48
N LEU A 32 -9.42 3.92 -7.35
CA LEU A 32 -9.30 5.38 -7.31
C LEU A 32 -9.88 5.96 -6.02
N ALA A 33 -11.07 5.51 -5.61
CA ALA A 33 -11.70 5.96 -4.37
C ALA A 33 -10.82 5.66 -3.13
N ASN A 34 -10.03 4.59 -3.19
CA ASN A 34 -9.10 4.19 -2.13
C ASN A 34 -7.64 4.62 -2.38
N ALA A 35 -7.36 5.46 -3.38
CA ALA A 35 -5.98 5.82 -3.76
C ALA A 35 -5.22 6.49 -2.60
N ALA A 36 -5.91 7.26 -1.76
CA ALA A 36 -5.34 7.91 -0.59
C ALA A 36 -5.11 6.96 0.60
N ALA A 37 -5.68 5.74 0.59
CA ALA A 37 -5.56 4.83 1.73
C ALA A 37 -4.11 4.39 1.98
N PHE A 38 -3.38 4.04 0.92
CA PHE A 38 -1.98 3.64 1.02
C PHE A 38 -1.06 4.73 1.60
N PRO A 39 -0.98 5.94 1.02
CA PRO A 39 -0.07 6.97 1.53
C PRO A 39 -0.39 7.37 2.97
N MET A 40 -1.68 7.40 3.35
CA MET A 40 -2.08 7.73 4.73
C MET A 40 -1.66 6.63 5.73
N VAL A 41 -1.82 5.35 5.36
CA VAL A 41 -1.36 4.23 6.20
C VAL A 41 0.16 4.18 6.27
N LEU A 42 0.85 4.48 5.17
CA LEU A 42 2.30 4.55 5.13
C LEU A 42 2.81 5.64 6.09
N LYS A 43 2.23 6.85 6.05
CA LYS A 43 2.54 7.93 7.01
C LYS A 43 2.37 7.47 8.45
N ALA A 44 1.21 6.89 8.79
CA ALA A 44 0.94 6.43 10.14
C ALA A 44 1.92 5.34 10.60
N ALA A 45 2.29 4.40 9.72
CA ALA A 45 3.27 3.36 10.03
C ALA A 45 4.68 3.92 10.27
N LEU A 46 5.05 5.00 9.57
CA LEU A 46 6.32 5.72 9.77
C LEU A 46 6.32 6.50 11.09
N GLU A 47 5.23 7.20 11.39
CA GLU A 47 5.09 7.96 12.64
C GLU A 47 5.13 7.05 13.87
N LEU A 48 4.46 5.89 13.79
CA LEU A 48 4.48 4.86 14.82
C LEU A 48 5.83 4.13 14.92
N GLY A 49 6.71 4.20 13.93
CA GLY A 49 7.99 3.46 13.92
C GLY A 49 7.85 1.96 13.64
N VAL A 50 6.79 1.55 12.95
CA VAL A 50 6.53 0.13 12.62
C VAL A 50 7.67 -0.46 11.80
N PHE A 51 8.18 0.27 10.81
CA PHE A 51 9.27 -0.20 9.95
C PHE A 51 10.58 -0.34 10.72
N ASP A 52 10.88 0.56 11.64
CA ASP A 52 12.09 0.48 12.48
C ASP A 52 12.05 -0.79 13.33
N THR A 53 10.90 -1.12 13.93
CA THR A 53 10.75 -2.36 14.73
C THR A 53 10.88 -3.63 13.89
N LEU A 54 10.21 -3.70 12.73
CA LEU A 54 10.27 -4.85 11.84
C LEU A 54 11.65 -5.04 11.24
N TYR A 55 12.32 -3.95 10.83
CA TYR A 55 13.64 -4.00 10.22
C TYR A 55 14.72 -4.38 11.23
N ALA A 56 14.64 -3.85 12.46
CA ALA A 56 15.58 -4.21 13.53
C ALA A 56 15.55 -5.71 13.86
N ASP A 57 14.38 -6.35 13.86
CA ASP A 57 14.26 -7.79 14.10
C ASP A 57 14.64 -8.62 12.88
N ALA A 58 14.24 -8.20 11.67
CA ALA A 58 14.65 -8.87 10.44
C ALA A 58 16.18 -8.88 10.28
N ALA A 59 16.86 -7.78 10.62
CA ALA A 59 18.32 -7.69 10.56
C ALA A 59 19.04 -8.58 11.59
N ARG A 60 18.40 -8.90 12.72
CA ARG A 60 19.02 -9.66 13.81
C ARG A 60 18.78 -11.17 13.70
N THR A 61 17.56 -11.57 13.40
CA THR A 61 17.12 -12.96 13.56
C THR A 61 16.50 -13.52 12.29
N ASP A 62 16.37 -12.72 11.23
CA ASP A 62 15.68 -13.07 9.99
C ASP A 62 14.34 -13.77 10.26
N SER A 63 13.61 -13.29 11.28
CA SER A 63 12.37 -13.87 11.79
C SER A 63 11.16 -13.07 11.31
N PHE A 64 9.97 -13.67 11.44
CA PHE A 64 8.71 -12.94 11.27
C PHE A 64 8.13 -12.58 12.65
N LEU A 65 7.40 -11.47 12.71
CA LEU A 65 6.76 -10.97 13.92
C LEU A 65 5.24 -11.00 13.81
N SER A 66 4.56 -11.37 14.89
CA SER A 66 3.10 -11.26 14.94
C SER A 66 2.68 -9.80 15.19
N PRO A 67 1.46 -9.38 14.78
CA PRO A 67 0.91 -8.06 15.12
C PRO A 67 0.93 -7.74 16.61
N SER A 68 0.72 -8.74 17.46
CA SER A 68 0.75 -8.60 18.91
C SER A 68 2.17 -8.28 19.41
N ASP A 69 3.19 -8.94 18.85
CA ASP A 69 4.58 -8.68 19.21
C ASP A 69 5.00 -7.26 18.79
N ILE A 70 4.59 -6.83 17.59
CA ILE A 70 4.88 -5.47 17.11
C ILE A 70 4.16 -4.45 17.98
N ALA A 71 2.88 -4.65 18.27
CA ALA A 71 2.11 -3.75 19.14
C ALA A 71 2.71 -3.63 20.55
N SER A 72 3.27 -4.72 21.10
CA SER A 72 3.93 -4.71 22.42
C SER A 72 5.19 -3.86 22.48
N ARG A 73 5.84 -3.65 21.33
CA ARG A 73 7.08 -2.84 21.20
C ARG A 73 6.80 -1.38 20.88
N LEU A 74 5.54 -1.05 20.61
CA LEU A 74 5.09 0.30 20.28
C LEU A 74 4.27 0.87 21.45
N PRO A 75 4.30 2.19 21.68
CA PRO A 75 3.48 2.84 22.70
C PRO A 75 2.01 2.90 22.25
N THR A 76 1.31 1.77 22.26
CA THR A 76 -0.01 1.62 21.63
C THR A 76 -1.12 1.20 22.59
N THR A 77 -2.37 1.39 22.17
CA THR A 77 -3.58 1.10 22.96
C THR A 77 -4.00 -0.38 22.86
N PRO A 78 -4.89 -0.88 23.74
CA PRO A 78 -5.28 -2.29 23.76
C PRO A 78 -5.87 -2.86 22.45
N GLU A 79 -6.47 -2.01 21.61
CA GLU A 79 -7.03 -2.39 20.30
C GLU A 79 -5.98 -2.37 19.16
N ALA A 80 -4.74 -1.95 19.46
CA ALA A 80 -3.70 -1.77 18.47
C ALA A 80 -3.32 -3.00 17.65
N PRO A 81 -3.30 -4.24 18.18
CA PRO A 81 -2.91 -5.40 17.38
C PRO A 81 -3.83 -5.62 16.16
N VAL A 82 -5.14 -5.36 16.30
CA VAL A 82 -6.11 -5.54 15.22
C VAL A 82 -5.97 -4.44 14.16
N LEU A 83 -5.78 -3.18 14.60
CA LEU A 83 -5.59 -2.07 13.68
C LEU A 83 -4.25 -2.19 12.93
N LEU A 84 -3.21 -2.56 13.66
CA LEU A 84 -1.87 -2.78 13.11
C LEU A 84 -1.87 -3.91 12.09
N ASP A 85 -2.57 -5.01 12.36
CA ASP A 85 -2.71 -6.10 11.40
C ASP A 85 -3.39 -5.63 10.09
N ARG A 86 -4.43 -4.79 10.16
CA ARG A 86 -5.06 -4.20 8.97
C ARG A 86 -4.10 -3.29 8.19
N MET A 87 -3.31 -2.48 8.90
CA MET A 87 -2.28 -1.62 8.30
C MET A 87 -1.20 -2.46 7.60
N LEU A 88 -0.68 -3.48 8.28
CA LEU A 88 0.36 -4.36 7.74
C LEU A 88 -0.13 -5.17 6.54
N ARG A 89 -1.40 -5.61 6.52
CA ARG A 89 -1.99 -6.25 5.34
C ARG A 89 -2.02 -5.33 4.13
N LEU A 90 -2.36 -4.05 4.31
CA LEU A 90 -2.30 -3.07 3.23
C LEU A 90 -0.85 -2.86 2.77
N LEU A 91 0.09 -2.68 3.70
CA LEU A 91 1.51 -2.54 3.33
C LEU A 91 2.06 -3.78 2.61
N ALA A 92 1.55 -4.97 2.94
CA ALA A 92 1.91 -6.21 2.27
C ALA A 92 1.42 -6.25 0.81
N SER A 93 0.24 -5.71 0.50
CA SER A 93 -0.25 -5.64 -0.89
C SER A 93 0.61 -4.72 -1.77
N TYR A 94 1.33 -3.79 -1.17
CA TYR A 94 2.30 -2.92 -1.85
C TYR A 94 3.75 -3.44 -1.77
N SER A 95 3.94 -4.70 -1.36
CA SER A 95 5.26 -5.35 -1.25
C SER A 95 6.26 -4.61 -0.34
N MET A 96 5.77 -3.84 0.63
CA MET A 96 6.63 -3.20 1.64
C MET A 96 6.95 -4.14 2.80
N VAL A 97 6.03 -5.05 3.12
CA VAL A 97 6.23 -6.06 4.15
C VAL A 97 5.84 -7.42 3.59
N LYS A 98 6.57 -8.45 3.99
CA LYS A 98 6.25 -9.83 3.66
C LYS A 98 5.26 -10.36 4.67
N CYS A 99 4.14 -10.88 4.19
CA CYS A 99 3.13 -11.56 5.00
C CYS A 99 3.27 -13.07 4.82
N SER A 100 3.29 -13.81 5.93
CA SER A 100 3.30 -15.27 5.95
C SER A 100 2.26 -15.79 6.95
N LYS A 101 1.68 -16.95 6.66
CA LYS A 101 0.79 -17.64 7.60
C LYS A 101 1.58 -18.72 8.32
N VAL A 102 1.62 -18.68 9.65
CA VAL A 102 2.20 -19.75 10.43
C VAL A 102 1.22 -20.92 10.48
N SER A 103 1.72 -22.14 10.26
CA SER A 103 0.96 -23.38 10.45
C SER A 103 0.76 -23.68 11.95
N SER A 104 0.23 -22.72 12.68
CA SER A 104 -0.26 -22.89 14.05
C SER A 104 -1.75 -23.16 14.00
N VAL A 105 -2.30 -23.79 15.04
CA VAL A 105 -3.73 -24.14 15.17
C VAL A 105 -4.64 -22.92 14.98
N LYS A 106 -4.13 -21.70 15.20
CA LYS A 106 -4.84 -20.43 15.03
C LYS A 106 -4.61 -19.73 13.68
N GLY A 107 -3.73 -20.24 12.82
CA GLY A 107 -3.42 -19.62 11.52
C GLY A 107 -2.93 -18.18 11.64
N GLU A 108 -2.09 -17.90 12.63
CA GLU A 108 -1.62 -16.55 12.93
C GLU A 108 -0.79 -15.99 11.76
N ILE A 109 -1.09 -14.75 11.39
CA ILE A 109 -0.40 -14.03 10.33
C ILE A 109 0.82 -13.35 10.95
N VAL A 110 1.96 -13.50 10.30
CA VAL A 110 3.23 -12.91 10.73
C VAL A 110 3.85 -12.08 9.61
N TYR A 111 4.58 -11.04 10.00
CA TYR A 111 5.08 -10.00 9.12
C TYR A 111 6.60 -9.86 9.22
N ARG A 112 7.22 -9.48 8.10
CA ARG A 112 8.65 -9.14 8.02
C ARG A 112 8.83 -7.90 7.16
N ALA A 113 9.77 -7.03 7.49
CA ALA A 113 10.14 -5.92 6.60
C ALA A 113 10.81 -6.44 5.32
N GLU A 114 10.42 -5.89 4.17
CA GLU A 114 11.16 -6.10 2.92
C GLU A 114 12.35 -5.12 2.83
N PRO A 115 13.35 -5.37 1.96
CA PRO A 115 14.52 -4.51 1.82
C PRO A 115 14.20 -3.05 1.49
N ILE A 116 13.04 -2.78 0.87
CA ILE A 116 12.57 -1.42 0.56
C ILE A 116 12.37 -0.56 1.81
N CYS A 117 12.03 -1.17 2.95
CA CYS A 117 11.84 -0.45 4.22
C CYS A 117 13.10 0.29 4.68
N ARG A 118 14.30 -0.13 4.25
CA ARG A 118 15.57 0.52 4.60
C ARG A 118 15.62 2.01 4.23
N PHE A 119 14.92 2.40 3.16
CA PHE A 119 14.89 3.79 2.69
C PHE A 119 13.98 4.69 3.54
N PHE A 120 13.17 4.08 4.40
CA PHE A 120 12.17 4.75 5.23
C PHE A 120 12.47 4.65 6.73
N LEU A 121 13.65 4.16 7.11
CA LEU A 121 14.06 4.12 8.51
C LEU A 121 14.41 5.51 9.02
N LYS A 122 14.11 5.80 10.28
CA LYS A 122 14.49 7.08 10.91
C LYS A 122 16.02 7.20 11.03
N ASP A 123 16.67 6.12 11.47
CA ASP A 123 18.11 6.05 11.64
C ASP A 123 18.73 5.41 10.39
N ASN A 124 18.81 6.17 9.29
CA ASN A 124 19.50 5.69 8.10
C ASN A 124 21.02 5.71 8.32
N ILE A 125 21.64 4.54 8.23
CA ILE A 125 23.08 4.30 8.52
C ILE A 125 23.99 4.86 7.42
N GLN A 126 23.43 5.28 6.28
CA GLN A 126 24.18 5.77 5.13
C GLN A 126 23.67 7.18 4.80
N ASP A 127 24.58 8.13 4.54
CA ASP A 127 24.40 9.59 4.37
C ASP A 127 23.32 10.08 3.37
N ILE A 128 22.49 9.19 2.82
CA ILE A 128 21.46 9.44 1.80
C ILE A 128 20.16 10.03 2.41
N GLY A 129 20.03 10.05 3.74
CA GLY A 129 18.83 10.57 4.40
C GLY A 129 17.62 9.63 4.24
N SER A 130 16.54 9.94 4.97
CA SER A 130 15.34 9.09 5.00
C SER A 130 14.22 9.65 4.14
N LEU A 131 13.64 8.82 3.27
CA LEU A 131 12.43 9.16 2.52
C LEU A 131 11.19 9.21 3.43
N ALA A 132 11.29 8.72 4.66
CA ALA A 132 10.22 8.83 5.64
C ALA A 132 9.79 10.29 5.86
N SER A 133 10.77 11.19 6.01
CA SER A 133 10.53 12.62 6.20
C SER A 133 9.75 13.23 5.04
N GLN A 134 10.06 12.84 3.81
CA GLN A 134 9.35 13.32 2.63
C GLN A 134 7.89 12.87 2.61
N VAL A 135 7.62 11.59 2.94
CA VAL A 135 6.25 11.07 3.02
C VAL A 135 5.46 11.78 4.13
N ILE A 136 6.08 11.96 5.30
CA ILE A 136 5.42 12.60 6.45
C ILE A 136 5.02 14.04 6.12
N VAL A 137 5.92 14.83 5.50
CA VAL A 137 5.63 16.22 5.12
C VAL A 137 4.54 16.31 4.05
N ASN A 138 4.63 15.50 2.98
CA ASN A 138 3.70 15.56 1.86
C ASN A 138 2.26 15.19 2.22
N PHE A 139 2.09 14.31 3.20
CA PHE A 139 0.77 13.86 3.67
C PHE A 139 0.42 14.44 5.04
N ASP A 140 1.13 15.49 5.47
CA ASP A 140 0.76 16.17 6.71
C ASP A 140 -0.51 16.98 6.54
N SER A 141 -1.29 17.04 7.61
CA SER A 141 -2.54 17.81 7.64
C SER A 141 -2.30 19.28 7.33
N VAL A 142 -1.17 19.86 7.75
CA VAL A 142 -0.85 21.26 7.45
C VAL A 142 -0.65 21.44 5.94
N TYR A 143 0.09 20.53 5.31
CA TYR A 143 0.38 20.61 3.88
C TYR A 143 -0.87 20.37 3.02
N LEU A 144 -1.72 19.41 3.38
CA LEU A 144 -2.96 19.11 2.64
C LEU A 144 -4.06 20.15 2.81
N ASN A 145 -4.01 20.97 3.87
CA ASN A 145 -4.98 22.03 4.12
C ASN A 145 -4.62 23.38 3.47
N THR A 146 -3.50 23.45 2.74
CA THR A 146 -3.02 24.67 2.06
C THR A 146 -3.46 24.68 0.60
#